data_AF-A0A0M9G141-F1
#
_entry.id   AF-A0A0M9G141-F1
#
_cell.length_a   1.000
_cell.length_b   1.000
_cell.length_c   1.000
_cell.angle_alpha   90.00
_cell.angle_beta   90.00
_cell.angle_gamma   90.00
#
_symmetry.space_group_name_H-M   'P 1'
#
loop_
_entity.id
_entity.type
_entity.pdbx_description
1 polymer ?
#
loop_
_entity_poly.entity_id
_entity_poly.type
_entity_poly.pdbx_seq_one_letter_code
_entity_poly.pdbx_strand_id
1 'polypeptide(L)'
;MDIDRVYSGESVRHAIRRLYGEHSDVPVKLPHATVPPITTALVREHAEVFDTILRTVREQVDREQQSAEEASFNTTATGHWLLSVPPSLWQHEAEVVNYLGMLVAIDFCHWAEVHPISRGDREEESATMEEGGIVSAPGEAVTGFAGFYTVVEEEEESPSAASTLQSAGSRATEVLTEPKDKAEGPPGGGGGGVVPAAKDVTLLRGSAAMMFLLRRAVAVHRVPWYDIDYLQQFHGDVAAALREMKVCFLGCQKDGATPLWMPCTRARVRLLLSLAEAFAEQHTSFYQLLRECAGYMFRPPANTAAARAGVRGFVPSLVRFHPRYHDFAHECGSDASSVSSSSSSGPAHGNGAAGVPILKLSQLTALALEQSLPELWRCRCRSAPSSFATSPATALSLSWMAERAVEVVKSHGVGLFTDRAELSICCDYQIPKALRAAGLLLYDAHLAQMVDHHVLLRPGAAEEASIRIATLVAADRLLEFLNAQRSHTSSSQKSPSTSETTCMSCSVNHLDYTLWYIGRYMVPSEARHHLCRTIMY
;
A
#
# COMPACT_ATOMS: atom_id res chain seq x y z
N MET A 1 19.75 13.99 -8.72
CA MET A 1 20.44 12.76 -8.31
C MET A 1 20.41 11.83 -9.51
N ASP A 2 21.55 11.29 -9.96
CA ASP A 2 21.57 10.33 -11.05
C ASP A 2 20.99 9.00 -10.54
N ILE A 3 19.70 8.78 -10.77
CA ILE A 3 18.96 7.64 -10.22
C ILE A 3 19.52 6.30 -10.71
N ASP A 4 20.17 6.28 -11.89
CA ASP A 4 20.84 5.09 -12.42
C ASP A 4 22.05 4.68 -11.58
N ARG A 5 22.66 5.62 -10.84
CA ARG A 5 23.72 5.33 -9.88
C ARG A 5 23.20 4.84 -8.53
N VAL A 6 21.98 5.21 -8.18
CA VAL A 6 21.41 4.96 -6.84
C VAL A 6 20.63 3.66 -6.82
N TYR A 7 19.93 3.33 -7.91
CA TYR A 7 19.08 2.16 -7.96
C TYR A 7 19.35 1.28 -9.17
N SER A 8 19.88 0.09 -8.87
CA SER A 8 20.15 -0.98 -9.82
C SER A 8 18.88 -1.67 -10.30
N GLY A 9 17.69 -1.36 -9.81
CA GLY A 9 16.49 -2.11 -10.19
C GLY A 9 16.39 -3.51 -9.57
N GLU A 10 17.28 -3.86 -8.63
CA GLU A 10 17.15 -5.08 -7.82
C GLU A 10 15.89 -5.03 -6.94
N SER A 11 15.38 -6.20 -6.53
CA SER A 11 14.25 -6.26 -5.61
C SER A 11 14.66 -5.77 -4.21
N VAL A 12 13.68 -5.25 -3.46
CA VAL A 12 13.90 -4.80 -2.07
C VAL A 12 14.43 -5.95 -1.21
N ARG A 13 13.87 -7.15 -1.39
CA ARG A 13 14.32 -8.36 -0.69
C ARG A 13 15.76 -8.72 -1.03
N HIS A 14 16.14 -8.69 -2.30
CA HIS A 14 17.52 -8.95 -2.71
C HIS A 14 18.49 -7.93 -2.11
N ALA A 15 18.13 -6.63 -2.13
CA ALA A 15 18.95 -5.58 -1.53
C ALA A 15 19.16 -5.80 -0.03
N ILE A 16 18.11 -6.17 0.71
CA ILE A 16 18.20 -6.44 2.16
C ILE A 16 19.09 -7.64 2.44
N ARG A 17 18.88 -8.77 1.75
CA ARG A 17 19.70 -9.98 1.94
C ARG A 17 21.16 -9.72 1.59
N ARG A 18 21.42 -8.94 0.55
CA ARG A 18 22.77 -8.52 0.16
C ARG A 18 23.45 -7.65 1.23
N LEU A 19 22.71 -6.74 1.87
CA LEU A 19 23.27 -5.78 2.83
C LEU A 19 23.35 -6.33 4.27
N TYR A 20 22.37 -7.12 4.69
CA TYR A 20 22.21 -7.57 6.08
C TYR A 20 22.38 -9.09 6.25
N GLY A 21 22.73 -9.79 5.16
CA GLY A 21 23.04 -11.22 5.14
C GLY A 21 21.81 -12.13 5.11
N GLU A 22 22.05 -13.40 4.77
CA GLU A 22 21.04 -14.47 4.75
C GLU A 22 20.97 -15.25 6.08
N HIS A 23 21.88 -14.96 7.01
CA HIS A 23 22.02 -15.67 8.28
C HIS A 23 20.92 -15.27 9.27
N SER A 24 19.85 -16.06 9.31
CA SER A 24 18.70 -15.85 10.21
C SER A 24 18.99 -16.10 11.69
N ASP A 25 20.16 -16.66 12.02
CA ASP A 25 20.63 -17.01 13.36
C ASP A 25 21.37 -15.87 14.07
N VAL A 26 21.80 -14.83 13.34
CA VAL A 26 22.51 -13.67 13.92
C VAL A 26 21.58 -12.46 14.03
N PRO A 27 21.57 -11.72 15.16
CA PRO A 27 20.84 -10.45 15.25
C PRO A 27 21.35 -9.41 14.24
N VAL A 28 20.46 -8.73 13.54
CA VAL A 28 20.81 -7.56 12.71
C VAL A 28 20.71 -6.31 13.58
N LYS A 29 21.81 -5.59 13.73
CA LYS A 29 21.89 -4.34 14.51
C LYS A 29 21.94 -3.15 13.57
N LEU A 30 20.95 -2.27 13.70
CA LEU A 30 20.90 -0.94 13.10
C LEU A 30 21.16 0.11 14.19
N PRO A 31 21.39 1.39 13.85
CA PRO A 31 21.70 2.43 14.83
C PRO A 31 20.72 2.49 16.01
N HIS A 32 19.40 2.41 15.75
CA HIS A 32 18.37 2.53 16.78
C HIS A 32 17.43 1.33 16.91
N ALA A 33 17.65 0.29 16.10
CA ALA A 33 16.80 -0.89 16.09
C ALA A 33 17.61 -2.17 15.98
N THR A 34 17.11 -3.26 16.55
CA THR A 34 17.68 -4.60 16.42
C THR A 34 16.60 -5.58 16.00
N VAL A 35 16.93 -6.42 15.01
CA VAL A 35 16.10 -7.56 14.60
C VAL A 35 16.75 -8.83 15.17
N PRO A 36 16.18 -9.43 16.22
CA PRO A 36 16.72 -10.66 16.79
C PRO A 36 16.53 -11.86 15.84
N PRO A 37 17.27 -12.96 16.04
CA PRO A 37 16.98 -14.22 15.38
C PRO A 37 15.64 -14.79 15.88
N ILE A 38 14.88 -15.44 14.99
CA ILE A 38 13.61 -16.08 15.34
C ILE A 38 13.90 -17.46 15.96
N THR A 39 14.03 -17.49 17.29
CA THR A 39 14.30 -18.71 18.06
C THR A 39 13.04 -19.29 18.67
N THR A 40 13.06 -20.58 19.04
CA THR A 40 11.96 -21.21 19.80
C THR A 40 11.68 -20.49 21.12
N ALA A 41 12.70 -19.90 21.75
CA ALA A 41 12.53 -19.12 22.98
C ALA A 41 11.74 -17.83 22.72
N LEU A 42 12.11 -17.08 21.67
CA LEU A 42 11.40 -15.85 21.27
C LEU A 42 9.94 -16.13 20.90
N VAL A 43 9.70 -17.18 20.11
CA VAL A 43 8.33 -17.60 19.73
C VAL A 43 7.51 -17.96 20.97
N ARG A 44 8.12 -18.64 21.96
CA ARG A 44 7.43 -18.97 23.22
C ARG A 44 7.14 -17.74 24.07
N GLU A 45 8.08 -16.80 24.15
CA GLU A 45 7.94 -15.56 24.91
C GLU A 45 6.79 -14.69 24.35
N HIS A 46 6.64 -14.65 23.03
CA HIS A 46 5.61 -13.87 22.33
C HIS A 46 4.51 -14.74 21.71
N ALA A 47 4.20 -15.89 22.31
CA ALA A 47 3.34 -16.91 21.69
C ALA A 47 1.98 -16.39 21.25
N GLU A 48 1.33 -15.53 22.04
CA GLU A 48 0.01 -14.98 21.72
C GLU A 48 -0.01 -14.20 20.38
N VAL A 49 1.02 -13.36 20.17
CA VAL A 49 1.14 -12.55 18.94
C VAL A 49 1.52 -13.45 17.76
N PHE A 50 2.44 -14.40 17.97
CA PHE A 50 2.83 -15.36 16.93
C PHE A 50 1.67 -16.27 16.49
N ASP A 51 0.89 -16.80 17.44
CA ASP A 51 -0.29 -17.61 17.16
C ASP A 51 -1.34 -16.81 16.38
N THR A 52 -1.47 -15.52 16.69
CA THR A 52 -2.33 -14.60 15.95
C THR A 52 -1.82 -14.40 14.52
N ILE A 53 -0.53 -14.14 14.32
CA ILE A 53 0.08 -14.05 12.97
C ILE A 53 -0.17 -15.35 12.20
N LEU A 54 0.12 -16.51 12.79
CA LEU A 54 -0.05 -17.82 12.15
C LEU A 54 -1.50 -18.08 11.74
N ARG A 55 -2.45 -17.80 12.63
CA ARG A 55 -3.88 -17.95 12.38
C ARG A 55 -4.34 -17.05 11.25
N THR A 56 -4.03 -15.75 11.30
CA THR A 56 -4.44 -14.80 10.24
C THR A 56 -3.80 -15.11 8.90
N VAL A 57 -2.53 -15.54 8.86
CA VAL A 57 -1.88 -16.01 7.62
C VAL A 57 -2.59 -17.24 7.06
N ARG A 58 -2.95 -18.22 7.90
CA ARG A 58 -3.71 -19.40 7.45
C ARG A 58 -5.07 -19.01 6.87
N GLU A 59 -5.83 -18.18 7.59
CA GLU A 59 -7.11 -17.67 7.13
C GLU A 59 -7.01 -16.90 5.79
N GLN A 60 -5.89 -16.21 5.53
CA GLN A 60 -5.66 -15.56 4.24
C GLN A 60 -5.36 -16.56 3.12
N VAL A 61 -4.47 -17.53 3.38
CA VAL A 61 -4.14 -18.58 2.41
C VAL A 61 -5.39 -19.42 2.07
N ASP A 62 -6.17 -19.79 3.09
CA ASP A 62 -7.38 -20.60 2.92
C ASP A 62 -8.44 -19.82 2.13
N ARG A 63 -8.58 -18.51 2.36
CA ARG A 63 -9.47 -17.65 1.57
C ARG A 63 -9.05 -17.53 0.11
N GLU A 64 -7.75 -17.42 -0.18
CA GLU A 64 -7.24 -17.39 -1.56
C GLU A 64 -7.54 -18.73 -2.27
N GLN A 65 -7.36 -19.85 -1.58
CA GLN A 65 -7.70 -21.19 -2.11
C GLN A 65 -9.20 -21.34 -2.38
N GLN A 66 -10.04 -20.99 -1.41
CA GLN A 66 -11.49 -21.03 -1.56
C GLN A 66 -11.95 -20.11 -2.70
N SER A 67 -11.36 -18.91 -2.81
CA SER A 67 -11.66 -17.98 -3.90
C SER A 67 -11.24 -18.55 -5.27
N ALA A 68 -10.12 -19.28 -5.35
CA ALA A 68 -9.71 -19.93 -6.59
C ALA A 68 -10.65 -21.07 -7.00
N GLU A 69 -11.19 -21.83 -6.03
CA GLU A 69 -12.19 -22.88 -6.27
C GLU A 69 -13.56 -22.29 -6.61
N GLU A 70 -14.02 -21.28 -5.87
CA GLU A 70 -15.30 -20.60 -6.08
C GLU A 70 -15.31 -19.71 -7.32
N ALA A 71 -14.17 -19.16 -7.74
CA ALA A 71 -14.06 -18.38 -8.99
C ALA A 71 -14.44 -19.23 -10.22
N SER A 72 -14.43 -20.56 -10.11
CA SER A 72 -14.99 -21.46 -11.12
C SER A 72 -16.52 -21.35 -11.26
N PHE A 73 -17.23 -20.79 -10.27
CA PHE A 73 -18.69 -20.82 -10.20
C PHE A 73 -19.35 -19.46 -9.94
N ASN A 74 -18.72 -18.53 -9.22
CA ASN A 74 -19.33 -17.25 -8.82
C ASN A 74 -18.76 -16.03 -9.56
N THR A 75 -19.66 -15.09 -9.91
CA THR A 75 -19.44 -13.94 -10.81
C THR A 75 -18.96 -12.65 -10.15
N THR A 76 -18.81 -12.62 -8.83
CA THR A 76 -18.45 -11.39 -8.12
C THR A 76 -16.93 -11.20 -8.03
N ALA A 77 -16.40 -10.17 -8.69
CA ALA A 77 -15.02 -9.75 -8.54
C ALA A 77 -14.76 -9.31 -7.08
N THR A 78 -14.09 -10.17 -6.30
CA THR A 78 -13.76 -9.90 -4.88
C THR A 78 -12.39 -9.24 -4.71
N GLY A 79 -11.79 -8.72 -5.77
CA GLY A 79 -10.47 -8.08 -5.73
C GLY A 79 -10.51 -6.68 -5.09
N HIS A 80 -9.86 -6.52 -3.93
CA HIS A 80 -9.85 -5.31 -3.11
C HIS A 80 -9.42 -4.02 -3.85
N TRP A 81 -8.56 -4.11 -4.88
CA TRP A 81 -8.16 -2.93 -5.68
C TRP A 81 -9.07 -2.66 -6.87
N LEU A 82 -9.59 -3.67 -7.56
CA LEU A 82 -10.49 -3.44 -8.70
C LEU A 82 -11.81 -2.78 -8.26
N LEU A 83 -12.27 -3.08 -7.05
CA LEU A 83 -13.44 -2.42 -6.44
C LEU A 83 -13.24 -0.91 -6.19
N SER A 84 -11.99 -0.45 -6.17
CA SER A 84 -11.68 0.99 -6.11
C SER A 84 -11.86 1.70 -7.45
N VAL A 85 -11.93 0.94 -8.54
CA VAL A 85 -12.01 1.46 -9.91
C VAL A 85 -13.47 1.65 -10.32
N PRO A 86 -13.87 2.82 -10.84
CA PRO A 86 -15.21 3.03 -11.36
C PRO A 86 -15.58 1.99 -12.43
N PRO A 87 -16.76 1.34 -12.35
CA PRO A 87 -17.18 0.33 -13.32
C PRO A 87 -17.17 0.81 -14.78
N SER A 88 -17.39 2.11 -15.01
CA SER A 88 -17.32 2.72 -16.33
C SER A 88 -15.94 2.59 -17.00
N LEU A 89 -14.87 2.42 -16.22
CA LEU A 89 -13.50 2.26 -16.75
C LEU A 89 -13.16 0.80 -17.06
N TRP A 90 -13.94 -0.16 -16.59
CA TRP A 90 -13.60 -1.59 -16.71
C TRP A 90 -13.55 -2.09 -18.15
N GLN A 91 -14.05 -1.34 -19.13
CA GLN A 91 -13.93 -1.69 -20.56
C GLN A 91 -12.60 -1.23 -21.19
N HIS A 92 -11.85 -0.35 -20.53
CA HIS A 92 -10.63 0.23 -21.05
C HIS A 92 -9.44 -0.11 -20.15
N GLU A 93 -8.60 -1.06 -20.58
CA GLU A 93 -7.48 -1.55 -19.75
C GLU A 93 -6.51 -0.44 -19.37
N ALA A 94 -6.18 0.44 -20.31
CA ALA A 94 -5.32 1.60 -20.08
C ALA A 94 -5.87 2.52 -18.98
N GLU A 95 -7.18 2.80 -19.00
CA GLU A 95 -7.84 3.63 -18.00
C GLU A 95 -7.78 3.01 -16.61
N VAL A 96 -7.98 1.70 -16.48
CA VAL A 96 -7.86 1.00 -15.20
C VAL A 96 -6.44 1.11 -14.64
N VAL A 97 -5.42 0.90 -15.49
CA VAL A 97 -4.01 0.99 -15.08
C VAL A 97 -3.64 2.42 -14.67
N ASN A 98 -4.06 3.42 -15.46
CA ASN A 98 -3.79 4.82 -15.16
C ASN A 98 -4.50 5.28 -13.88
N TYR A 99 -5.77 4.90 -13.70
CA TYR A 99 -6.54 5.17 -12.49
C TYR A 99 -5.86 4.60 -11.24
N LEU A 100 -5.49 3.31 -11.25
CA LEU A 100 -4.83 2.66 -10.12
C LEU A 100 -3.45 3.25 -9.84
N GLY A 101 -2.69 3.56 -10.90
CA GLY A 101 -1.39 4.23 -10.77
C GLY A 101 -1.50 5.59 -10.08
N MET A 102 -2.43 6.44 -10.53
CA MET A 102 -2.69 7.75 -9.92
C MET A 102 -3.24 7.61 -8.49
N LEU A 103 -4.16 6.67 -8.25
CA LEU A 103 -4.74 6.41 -6.94
C LEU A 103 -3.69 6.07 -5.88
N VAL A 104 -2.72 5.23 -6.24
CA VAL A 104 -1.62 4.88 -5.33
C VAL A 104 -0.62 6.03 -5.19
N ALA A 105 -0.35 6.78 -6.25
CA ALA A 105 0.65 7.85 -6.25
C ALA A 105 0.33 8.97 -5.25
N ILE A 106 -0.94 9.35 -5.13
CA ILE A 106 -1.40 10.47 -4.30
C ILE A 106 -1.38 10.24 -2.79
N ASP A 107 -0.95 9.06 -2.35
CA ASP A 107 -0.86 8.62 -0.95
C ASP A 107 -2.14 8.67 -0.10
N PHE A 108 -2.13 7.81 0.91
CA PHE A 108 -3.18 7.70 1.91
C PHE A 108 -2.84 8.40 3.22
N CYS A 109 -2.26 9.62 3.21
CA CYS A 109 -2.20 10.48 4.40
C CYS A 109 -3.61 10.75 4.95
N HIS A 110 -4.02 9.98 5.95
CA HIS A 110 -5.42 9.84 6.33
C HIS A 110 -5.74 10.46 7.69
N TRP A 111 -4.80 11.17 8.29
CA TRP A 111 -5.01 11.91 9.53
C TRP A 111 -4.46 13.34 9.45
N ALA A 112 -5.10 14.24 10.19
CA ALA A 112 -4.62 15.61 10.38
C ALA A 112 -4.25 15.83 11.85
N GLU A 113 -3.22 16.61 12.09
CA GLU A 113 -2.90 17.12 13.41
C GLU A 113 -4.01 18.09 13.85
N VAL A 114 -4.50 17.89 15.08
CA VAL A 114 -5.47 18.79 15.69
C VAL A 114 -4.91 19.30 17.00
N HIS A 115 -4.70 20.60 17.09
CA HIS A 115 -4.47 21.24 18.37
C HIS A 115 -5.81 21.51 19.05
N PRO A 116 -5.92 21.27 20.36
CA PRO A 116 -7.07 21.71 21.11
C PRO A 116 -7.18 23.23 20.94
N ILE A 117 -8.25 23.68 20.29
CA ILE A 117 -8.56 25.11 20.16
C ILE A 117 -8.60 25.66 21.58
N SER A 118 -7.71 26.60 21.90
CA SER A 118 -7.71 27.27 23.20
C SER A 118 -9.10 27.89 23.38
N ARG A 119 -9.82 27.43 24.40
CA ARG A 119 -11.27 27.61 24.58
C ARG A 119 -11.70 29.08 24.83
N GLY A 120 -10.82 30.05 24.62
CA GLY A 120 -11.01 31.47 24.89
C GLY A 120 -11.21 32.37 23.67
N ASP A 121 -10.93 31.91 22.46
CA ASP A 121 -10.98 32.74 21.25
C ASP A 121 -12.10 32.26 20.29
N ARG A 122 -13.35 32.65 20.59
CA ARG A 122 -14.48 32.67 19.64
C ARG A 122 -15.23 33.96 19.93
N GLU A 123 -15.58 34.79 18.95
CA GLU A 123 -16.54 34.55 17.87
C GLU A 123 -16.24 35.54 16.73
N GLU A 124 -16.43 35.13 15.46
CA GLU A 124 -16.60 35.96 14.23
C GLU A 124 -15.58 35.85 13.08
N GLU A 125 -14.37 35.30 13.24
CA GLU A 125 -13.56 35.01 12.04
C GLU A 125 -14.01 33.70 11.38
N SER A 126 -14.92 33.87 10.42
CA SER A 126 -15.26 32.95 9.33
C SER A 126 -14.15 31.94 9.06
N ALA A 127 -14.46 30.67 9.30
CA ALA A 127 -13.62 29.49 9.13
C ALA A 127 -13.13 29.28 7.69
N THR A 128 -12.27 30.17 7.19
CA THR A 128 -11.18 29.76 6.32
C THR A 128 -10.21 28.99 7.23
N MET A 129 -10.53 27.73 7.54
CA MET A 129 -9.48 26.78 7.90
C MET A 129 -8.53 26.78 6.71
N GLU A 130 -7.49 27.60 6.77
CA GLU A 130 -6.38 27.52 5.83
C GLU A 130 -5.96 26.04 5.81
N GLU A 131 -5.81 25.48 4.61
CA GLU A 131 -5.52 24.06 4.36
C GLU A 131 -4.25 23.53 5.06
N GLY A 132 -3.54 24.37 5.80
CA GLY A 132 -2.48 23.98 6.73
C GLY A 132 -2.96 24.03 8.17
N GLY A 133 -3.52 22.92 8.67
CA GLY A 133 -3.51 22.69 10.12
C GLY A 133 -2.08 22.88 10.65
N ILE A 134 -1.94 23.35 11.89
CA ILE A 134 -0.61 23.46 12.53
C ILE A 134 0.04 22.07 12.46
N VAL A 135 1.24 22.01 11.88
CA VAL A 135 2.00 20.76 11.72
C VAL A 135 3.16 20.80 12.71
N SER A 136 3.15 19.90 13.69
CA SER A 136 4.20 19.69 14.68
C SER A 136 5.54 19.57 13.98
N ALA A 137 6.57 20.24 14.49
CA ALA A 137 7.90 20.14 13.93
C ALA A 137 8.52 18.76 14.26
N PRO A 138 9.44 18.25 13.43
CA PRO A 138 10.20 17.05 13.80
C PRO A 138 10.90 17.22 15.16
N GLY A 139 10.68 16.26 16.07
CA GLY A 139 11.13 16.30 17.46
C GLY A 139 10.05 16.71 18.46
N GLU A 140 8.89 17.17 18.00
CA GLU A 140 7.75 17.52 18.86
C GLU A 140 6.77 16.35 19.00
N ALA A 141 6.11 16.26 20.16
CA ALA A 141 5.06 15.28 20.41
C ALA A 141 3.75 15.73 19.76
N VAL A 142 3.13 14.83 18.98
CA VAL A 142 1.82 15.07 18.36
C VAL A 142 0.73 14.74 19.38
N THR A 143 -0.01 15.76 19.82
CA THR A 143 -0.98 15.62 20.92
C THR A 143 -2.41 15.26 20.48
N GLY A 144 -2.72 15.31 19.18
CA GLY A 144 -4.08 15.10 18.69
C GLY A 144 -4.11 14.65 17.23
N PHE A 145 -5.01 13.70 16.95
CA PHE A 145 -5.25 13.15 15.62
C PHE A 145 -6.73 13.30 15.27
N ALA A 146 -7.05 13.96 14.15
CA ALA A 146 -8.36 13.83 13.53
C ALA A 146 -8.30 12.74 12.45
N GLY A 147 -9.24 11.81 12.51
CA GLY A 147 -9.52 10.93 11.39
C GLY A 147 -10.27 11.68 10.29
N PHE A 148 -10.01 11.32 9.04
CA PHE A 148 -10.83 11.70 7.90
C PHE A 148 -11.92 10.65 7.66
N TYR A 149 -13.16 11.09 7.46
CA TYR A 149 -14.32 10.20 7.27
C TYR A 149 -15.10 10.57 6.00
N THR A 150 -15.93 9.64 5.54
CA THR A 150 -17.01 9.93 4.59
C THR A 150 -18.20 9.06 4.90
N VAL A 151 -19.38 9.57 4.59
CA VAL A 151 -20.64 8.83 4.66
C VAL A 151 -20.83 8.05 3.37
N VAL A 152 -21.19 6.77 3.51
CA VAL A 152 -21.77 6.00 2.40
C VAL A 152 -23.27 6.22 2.46
N GLU A 153 -23.75 7.09 1.57
CA GLU A 153 -25.17 7.19 1.31
C GLU A 153 -25.62 5.85 0.72
N GLU A 154 -26.60 5.21 1.34
CA GLU A 154 -27.36 4.16 0.67
C GLU A 154 -27.92 4.80 -0.60
N GLU A 155 -27.33 4.47 -1.75
CA GLU A 155 -27.83 4.95 -3.03
C GLU A 155 -29.31 4.58 -3.06
N GLU A 156 -30.20 5.59 -3.13
CA GLU A 156 -31.63 5.34 -3.30
C GLU A 156 -31.75 4.46 -4.54
N GLU A 157 -32.05 3.17 -4.32
CA GLU A 157 -32.16 2.14 -5.34
C GLU A 157 -33.19 2.60 -6.36
N SER A 158 -32.74 3.35 -7.36
CA SER A 158 -33.56 3.70 -8.50
C SER A 158 -33.73 2.40 -9.27
N PRO A 159 -34.96 1.83 -9.39
CA PRO A 159 -35.19 0.46 -9.83
C PRO A 159 -34.99 0.24 -11.35
N SER A 160 -34.00 0.90 -11.98
CA SER A 160 -33.73 0.75 -13.40
C SER A 160 -32.83 -0.46 -13.71
N ALA A 161 -33.47 -1.54 -14.15
CA ALA A 161 -33.08 -2.66 -15.05
C ALA A 161 -31.61 -3.02 -15.40
N ALA A 162 -30.58 -2.66 -14.63
CA ALA A 162 -29.19 -3.10 -14.85
C ALA A 162 -28.68 -3.96 -13.66
N SER A 163 -29.36 -5.07 -13.38
CA SER A 163 -29.27 -5.77 -12.07
C SER A 163 -28.03 -6.64 -11.82
N THR A 164 -27.15 -6.87 -12.80
CA THR A 164 -26.04 -7.85 -12.60
C THR A 164 -24.70 -7.21 -12.21
N LEU A 165 -24.45 -5.94 -12.54
CA LEU A 165 -23.23 -5.22 -12.15
C LEU A 165 -23.40 -4.39 -10.86
N GLN A 166 -24.65 -4.09 -10.47
CA GLN A 166 -24.95 -3.25 -9.30
C GLN A 166 -24.74 -3.96 -7.96
N SER A 167 -24.86 -5.30 -7.90
CA SER A 167 -24.60 -6.06 -6.66
C SER A 167 -23.15 -5.96 -6.17
N ALA A 168 -22.20 -5.64 -7.07
CA ALA A 168 -20.81 -5.38 -6.71
C ALA A 168 -20.63 -4.08 -5.90
N GLY A 169 -21.56 -3.12 -6.02
CA GLY A 169 -21.52 -1.84 -5.30
C GLY A 169 -21.74 -2.01 -3.79
N SER A 170 -22.79 -2.73 -3.41
CA SER A 170 -23.14 -2.98 -1.99
C SER A 170 -22.03 -3.75 -1.24
N ARG A 171 -21.43 -4.75 -1.88
CA ARG A 171 -20.29 -5.52 -1.31
C ARG A 171 -18.99 -4.72 -1.19
N ALA A 172 -18.75 -3.73 -2.06
CA ALA A 172 -17.56 -2.88 -1.93
C ALA A 172 -17.56 -2.11 -0.61
N THR A 173 -18.74 -1.78 -0.07
CA THR A 173 -18.89 -1.13 1.23
C THR A 173 -18.50 -2.07 2.38
N GLU A 174 -18.95 -3.33 2.37
CA GLU A 174 -18.61 -4.32 3.41
C GLU A 174 -17.11 -4.61 3.51
N VAL A 175 -16.40 -4.54 2.38
CA VAL A 175 -14.95 -4.75 2.33
C VAL A 175 -14.17 -3.57 2.90
N LEU A 176 -14.76 -2.37 2.90
CA LEU A 176 -14.13 -1.12 3.31
C LEU A 176 -14.51 -0.68 4.73
N THR A 177 -15.52 -1.31 5.34
CA THR A 177 -15.95 -1.00 6.71
C THR A 177 -15.05 -1.66 7.75
N GLU A 178 -14.71 -0.92 8.81
CA GLU A 178 -13.97 -1.46 9.94
C GLU A 178 -14.86 -2.44 10.74
N PRO A 179 -14.32 -3.53 11.32
CA PRO A 179 -15.10 -4.44 12.15
C PRO A 179 -15.79 -3.70 13.31
N LYS A 180 -17.10 -3.91 13.46
CA LYS A 180 -17.97 -3.18 14.40
C LYS A 180 -17.56 -3.37 15.88
N ASP A 181 -16.83 -4.43 16.19
CA ASP A 181 -16.57 -4.93 17.55
C ASP A 181 -15.61 -4.09 18.44
N LYS A 182 -15.03 -3.00 17.94
CA LYS A 182 -14.09 -2.17 18.75
C LYS A 182 -14.34 -0.66 18.73
N ALA A 183 -15.34 -0.17 18.00
CA ALA A 183 -15.55 1.27 17.83
C ALA A 183 -16.27 1.95 19.02
N GLU A 184 -16.94 1.17 19.86
CA GLU A 184 -17.77 1.71 20.95
C GLU A 184 -17.11 1.45 22.31
N GLY A 185 -16.55 2.51 22.90
CA GLY A 185 -16.31 2.52 24.34
C GLY A 185 -17.62 2.33 25.10
N PRO A 186 -17.58 1.84 26.36
CA PRO A 186 -18.77 1.51 27.11
C PRO A 186 -19.74 2.71 27.16
N PRO A 187 -21.02 2.51 26.83
CA PRO A 187 -21.99 3.60 26.81
C PRO A 187 -22.08 4.20 28.21
N GLY A 188 -21.66 5.46 28.33
CA GLY A 188 -21.78 6.22 29.57
C GLY A 188 -23.25 6.32 29.96
N GLY A 189 -23.63 5.63 31.04
CA GLY A 189 -25.00 5.62 31.54
C GLY A 189 -25.42 7.00 32.05
N GLY A 190 -26.45 7.58 31.45
CA GLY A 190 -27.11 8.76 32.01
C GLY A 190 -28.08 9.47 31.07
N GLY A 191 -29.38 9.25 31.27
CA GLY A 191 -30.44 10.18 30.84
C GLY A 191 -31.36 9.67 29.73
N GLY A 192 -32.55 9.17 30.10
CA GLY A 192 -33.58 8.65 29.19
C GLY A 192 -34.29 9.73 28.38
N GLY A 193 -33.67 10.20 27.30
CA GLY A 193 -34.32 10.93 26.22
C GLY A 193 -34.55 10.01 25.02
N VAL A 194 -35.80 9.86 24.57
CA VAL A 194 -36.14 9.15 23.33
C VAL A 194 -35.67 10.01 22.16
N VAL A 195 -34.44 9.80 21.70
CA VAL A 195 -33.93 10.38 20.46
C VAL A 195 -34.47 9.53 19.30
N PRO A 196 -35.05 10.14 18.25
CA PRO A 196 -35.50 9.40 17.07
C PRO A 196 -34.35 8.55 16.52
N ALA A 197 -34.64 7.30 16.13
CA ALA A 197 -33.65 6.38 15.58
C ALA A 197 -32.95 7.04 14.39
N ALA A 198 -31.71 7.49 14.60
CA ALA A 198 -30.88 8.01 13.53
C ALA A 198 -30.74 6.88 12.50
N LYS A 199 -30.90 7.20 11.20
CA LYS A 199 -30.58 6.24 10.14
C LYS A 199 -29.16 5.71 10.40
N ASP A 200 -28.98 4.40 10.33
CA ASP A 200 -27.66 3.77 10.49
C ASP A 200 -26.77 4.20 9.33
N VAL A 201 -26.04 5.29 9.52
CA VAL A 201 -25.11 5.81 8.52
C VAL A 201 -23.82 4.99 8.58
N THR A 202 -23.44 4.38 7.46
CA THR A 202 -22.16 3.71 7.34
C THR A 202 -21.05 4.73 7.13
N LEU A 203 -20.15 4.84 8.10
CA LEU A 203 -18.97 5.71 8.04
C LEU A 203 -17.75 4.93 7.56
N LEU A 204 -17.11 5.41 6.48
CA LEU A 204 -15.79 4.97 6.07
C LEU A 204 -14.74 5.90 6.67
N ARG A 205 -13.56 5.36 6.94
CA ARG A 205 -12.44 6.09 7.55
C ARG A 205 -11.18 5.99 6.70
N GLY A 206 -10.41 7.07 6.70
CA GLY A 206 -9.05 7.13 6.20
C GLY A 206 -8.87 6.72 4.74
N SER A 207 -8.03 5.72 4.45
CA SER A 207 -7.78 5.27 3.07
C SER A 207 -9.04 4.78 2.37
N ALA A 208 -9.92 4.07 3.08
CA ALA A 208 -11.20 3.61 2.56
C ALA A 208 -12.11 4.79 2.17
N ALA A 209 -12.19 5.81 3.03
CA ALA A 209 -12.95 7.03 2.72
C ALA A 209 -12.40 7.76 1.50
N MET A 210 -11.08 7.87 1.40
CA MET A 210 -10.39 8.47 0.26
C MET A 210 -10.66 7.71 -1.04
N MET A 211 -10.49 6.39 -1.06
CA MET A 211 -10.75 5.56 -2.24
C MET A 211 -12.21 5.69 -2.70
N PHE A 212 -13.14 5.72 -1.74
CA PHE A 212 -14.56 5.89 -2.02
C PHE A 212 -14.86 7.25 -2.68
N LEU A 213 -14.36 8.35 -2.12
CA LEU A 213 -14.56 9.69 -2.67
C LEU A 213 -13.95 9.84 -4.07
N LEU A 214 -12.72 9.37 -4.27
CA LEU A 214 -12.05 9.41 -5.57
C LEU A 214 -12.78 8.58 -6.64
N ARG A 215 -13.30 7.41 -6.26
CA ARG A 215 -14.14 6.59 -7.15
C ARG A 215 -15.44 7.32 -7.50
N ARG A 216 -16.12 7.91 -6.51
CA ARG A 216 -17.37 8.68 -6.74
C ARG A 216 -17.15 9.93 -7.57
N ALA A 217 -16.02 10.62 -7.41
CA ALA A 217 -15.66 11.77 -8.22
C ALA A 217 -15.70 11.44 -9.72
N VAL A 218 -15.18 10.28 -10.12
CA VAL A 218 -15.25 9.81 -11.51
C VAL A 218 -16.65 9.28 -11.86
N ALA A 219 -17.21 8.38 -11.04
CA ALA A 219 -18.43 7.65 -11.37
C ALA A 219 -19.69 8.52 -11.38
N VAL A 220 -19.81 9.41 -10.39
CA VAL A 220 -21.00 10.22 -10.13
C VAL A 220 -20.80 11.66 -10.61
N HIS A 221 -19.67 12.27 -10.24
CA HIS A 221 -19.42 13.69 -10.52
C HIS A 221 -18.72 13.95 -11.86
N ARG A 222 -18.31 12.90 -12.57
CA ARG A 222 -17.61 12.98 -13.88
C ARG A 222 -16.36 13.86 -13.83
N VAL A 223 -15.63 13.82 -12.71
CA VAL A 223 -14.33 14.48 -12.53
C VAL A 223 -13.23 13.44 -12.79
N PRO A 224 -12.59 13.43 -13.98
CA PRO A 224 -11.58 12.43 -14.33
C PRO A 224 -10.22 12.85 -13.76
N TRP A 225 -10.11 12.93 -12.43
CA TRP A 225 -8.91 13.40 -11.71
C TRP A 225 -7.64 12.58 -12.00
N TYR A 226 -7.78 11.39 -12.58
CA TYR A 226 -6.67 10.50 -12.94
C TYR A 226 -6.19 10.68 -14.40
N ASP A 227 -6.96 11.40 -15.21
CA ASP A 227 -6.67 11.63 -16.62
C ASP A 227 -5.62 12.74 -16.80
N ILE A 228 -4.61 12.46 -17.63
CA ILE A 228 -3.46 13.36 -17.80
C ILE A 228 -3.89 14.64 -18.52
N ASP A 229 -4.71 14.51 -19.56
CA ASP A 229 -5.16 15.65 -20.38
C ASP A 229 -6.08 16.58 -19.57
N TYR A 230 -6.92 16.03 -18.69
CA TYR A 230 -7.71 16.78 -17.72
C TYR A 230 -6.81 17.58 -16.76
N LEU A 231 -5.82 16.93 -16.16
CA LEU A 231 -4.92 17.59 -15.20
C LEU A 231 -4.05 18.68 -15.84
N GLN A 232 -3.62 18.50 -17.08
CA GLN A 232 -2.83 19.48 -17.83
C GLN A 232 -3.54 20.82 -18.03
N GLN A 233 -4.87 20.86 -17.99
CA GLN A 233 -5.65 22.11 -18.08
C GLN A 233 -5.39 23.05 -16.89
N PHE A 234 -4.85 22.54 -15.79
CA PHE A 234 -4.53 23.30 -14.58
C PHE A 234 -3.03 23.54 -14.38
N HIS A 235 -2.20 23.38 -15.42
CA HIS A 235 -0.76 23.60 -15.33
C HIS A 235 -0.46 25.00 -14.74
N GLY A 236 0.30 25.01 -13.63
CA GLY A 236 0.61 26.24 -12.90
C GLY A 236 -0.52 26.84 -12.03
N ASP A 237 -1.75 26.33 -12.07
CA ASP A 237 -2.90 26.83 -11.29
C ASP A 237 -3.49 25.77 -10.34
N VAL A 238 -2.77 25.55 -9.25
CA VAL A 238 -3.20 24.67 -8.14
C VAL A 238 -4.54 25.10 -7.55
N ALA A 239 -4.86 26.40 -7.55
CA ALA A 239 -6.10 26.89 -6.95
C ALA A 239 -7.33 26.57 -7.80
N ALA A 240 -7.21 26.65 -9.14
CA ALA A 240 -8.24 26.17 -10.05
C ALA A 240 -8.43 24.65 -9.92
N ALA A 241 -7.33 23.89 -9.93
CA ALA A 241 -7.36 22.44 -9.75
C ALA A 241 -8.10 22.03 -8.45
N LEU A 242 -7.85 22.73 -7.34
CA LEU A 242 -8.53 22.49 -6.05
C LEU A 242 -10.03 22.76 -6.11
N ARG A 243 -10.45 23.83 -6.80
CA ARG A 243 -11.88 24.15 -6.93
C ARG A 243 -12.62 23.07 -7.72
N GLU A 244 -12.04 22.65 -8.85
CA GLU A 244 -12.64 21.64 -9.72
C GLU A 244 -12.64 20.24 -9.07
N MET A 245 -11.55 19.86 -8.41
CA MET A 245 -11.42 18.56 -7.76
C MET A 245 -11.95 18.53 -6.32
N LYS A 246 -12.70 19.55 -5.86
CA LYS A 246 -13.21 19.63 -4.49
C LYS A 246 -13.93 18.36 -4.03
N VAL A 247 -14.74 17.77 -4.90
CA VAL A 247 -15.49 16.52 -4.61
C VAL A 247 -14.61 15.29 -4.41
N CYS A 248 -13.33 15.33 -4.82
CA CYS A 248 -12.37 14.25 -4.61
C CYS A 248 -11.86 14.21 -3.16
N PHE A 249 -11.89 15.36 -2.47
CA PHE A 249 -11.17 15.53 -1.20
C PHE A 249 -12.04 16.05 -0.05
N LEU A 250 -13.31 16.36 -0.30
CA LEU A 250 -14.23 16.81 0.75
C LEU A 250 -14.98 15.62 1.35
N GLY A 251 -14.58 15.23 2.56
CA GLY A 251 -15.29 14.27 3.40
C GLY A 251 -15.98 14.96 4.57
N CYS A 252 -16.05 14.26 5.69
CA CYS A 252 -16.65 14.75 6.92
C CYS A 252 -15.79 14.40 8.17
N GLN A 253 -16.13 15.01 9.30
CA GLN A 253 -15.65 14.59 10.61
C GLN A 253 -16.35 13.30 11.06
N LYS A 254 -16.00 12.81 12.26
CA LYS A 254 -16.56 11.58 12.84
C LYS A 254 -18.08 11.66 13.07
N ASP A 255 -18.63 12.87 13.15
CA ASP A 255 -20.08 13.09 13.27
C ASP A 255 -20.87 12.78 11.99
N GLY A 256 -20.17 12.50 10.88
CA GLY A 256 -20.80 12.22 9.58
C GLY A 256 -21.37 13.45 8.87
N ALA A 257 -21.26 14.64 9.46
CA ALA A 257 -21.98 15.84 9.01
C ALA A 257 -21.07 17.05 8.80
N THR A 258 -20.10 17.28 9.69
CA THR A 258 -19.23 18.46 9.60
C THR A 258 -18.24 18.26 8.46
N PRO A 259 -18.24 19.09 7.41
CA PRO A 259 -17.33 18.91 6.27
C PRO A 259 -15.88 19.02 6.73
N LEU A 260 -15.04 18.12 6.22
CA LEU A 260 -13.62 18.10 6.51
C LEU A 260 -12.87 17.84 5.21
N TRP A 261 -11.92 18.73 4.89
CA TRP A 261 -10.99 18.46 3.80
C TRP A 261 -10.07 17.31 4.17
N MET A 262 -9.75 16.49 3.18
CA MET A 262 -8.75 15.46 3.34
C MET A 262 -7.42 16.11 3.79
N PRO A 263 -6.72 15.53 4.78
CA PRO A 263 -5.45 16.09 5.24
C PRO A 263 -4.47 16.26 4.07
N CYS A 264 -3.69 17.34 3.99
CA CYS A 264 -2.73 17.54 2.89
C CYS A 264 -3.33 17.64 1.47
N THR A 265 -4.62 17.99 1.31
CA THR A 265 -5.30 18.10 0.00
C THR A 265 -4.50 18.90 -1.03
N ARG A 266 -4.02 20.09 -0.68
CA ARG A 266 -3.22 20.92 -1.59
C ARG A 266 -1.91 20.25 -2.04
N ALA A 267 -1.23 19.52 -1.16
CA ALA A 267 -0.03 18.78 -1.51
C ALA A 267 -0.33 17.63 -2.48
N ARG A 268 -1.46 16.94 -2.30
CA ARG A 268 -1.93 15.92 -3.25
C ARG A 268 -2.25 16.49 -4.62
N VAL A 269 -2.96 17.62 -4.69
CA VAL A 269 -3.26 18.26 -5.97
C VAL A 269 -1.98 18.69 -6.68
N ARG A 270 -1.01 19.30 -5.96
CA ARG A 270 0.30 19.61 -6.54
C ARG A 270 1.01 18.36 -7.06
N LEU A 271 0.93 17.25 -6.34
CA LEU A 271 1.52 15.99 -6.77
C LEU A 271 0.85 15.43 -8.03
N LEU A 272 -0.48 15.47 -8.14
CA LEU A 272 -1.21 15.08 -9.35
C LEU A 272 -0.77 15.90 -10.56
N LEU A 273 -0.69 17.23 -10.41
CA LEU A 273 -0.24 18.12 -11.49
C LEU A 273 1.22 17.83 -11.88
N SER A 274 2.10 17.64 -10.90
CA SER A 274 3.51 17.26 -11.12
C SER A 274 3.66 15.92 -11.85
N LEU A 275 2.81 14.94 -11.54
CA LEU A 275 2.79 13.66 -12.25
C LEU A 275 2.28 13.82 -13.69
N ALA A 276 1.22 14.60 -13.89
CA ALA A 276 0.68 14.88 -15.21
C ALA A 276 1.71 15.60 -16.09
N GLU A 277 2.48 16.55 -15.54
CA GLU A 277 3.60 17.22 -16.21
C GLU A 277 4.66 16.22 -16.63
N ALA A 278 5.13 15.37 -15.70
CA ALA A 278 6.13 14.35 -16.02
C ALA A 278 5.64 13.35 -17.09
N PHE A 279 4.36 12.97 -17.07
CA PHE A 279 3.78 12.11 -18.11
C PHE A 279 3.75 12.79 -19.48
N ALA A 280 3.34 14.06 -19.53
CA ALA A 280 3.30 14.83 -20.76
C ALA A 280 4.71 15.04 -21.35
N GLU A 281 5.69 15.39 -20.52
CA GLU A 281 7.09 15.59 -20.93
C GLU A 281 7.73 14.31 -21.48
N GLN A 282 7.45 13.17 -20.85
CA GLN A 282 8.00 11.88 -21.24
C GLN A 282 7.15 11.14 -22.29
N HIS A 283 6.02 11.74 -22.71
CA HIS A 283 5.03 11.13 -23.60
C HIS A 283 4.66 9.70 -23.19
N THR A 284 4.39 9.50 -21.90
CA THR A 284 4.14 8.17 -21.32
C THR A 284 2.91 8.17 -20.41
N SER A 285 2.58 7.00 -19.87
CA SER A 285 1.49 6.79 -18.91
C SER A 285 1.81 5.57 -18.06
N PHE A 286 1.11 5.34 -16.95
CA PHE A 286 1.27 4.09 -16.20
C PHE A 286 1.03 2.86 -17.07
N TYR A 287 0.05 2.91 -17.97
CA TYR A 287 -0.19 1.84 -18.93
C TYR A 287 1.00 1.60 -19.86
N GLN A 288 1.61 2.66 -20.38
CA GLN A 288 2.78 2.53 -21.25
C GLN A 288 4.01 1.99 -20.48
N LEU A 289 4.25 2.48 -19.26
CA LEU A 289 5.31 1.96 -18.38
C LEU A 289 5.11 0.46 -18.07
N LEU A 290 3.87 0.02 -17.86
CA LEU A 290 3.53 -1.39 -17.70
C LEU A 290 3.85 -2.16 -19.00
N ARG A 291 3.37 -1.70 -20.15
CA ARG A 291 3.63 -2.37 -21.44
C ARG A 291 5.12 -2.54 -21.74
N GLU A 292 5.96 -1.60 -21.33
CA GLU A 292 7.41 -1.64 -21.56
C GLU A 292 8.16 -2.57 -20.58
N CYS A 293 7.53 -3.04 -19.51
CA CYS A 293 8.19 -3.86 -18.50
C CYS A 293 8.32 -5.35 -18.87
N ALA A 294 7.69 -5.79 -19.96
CA ALA A 294 7.70 -7.17 -20.46
C ALA A 294 7.34 -8.24 -19.40
N GLY A 295 6.42 -7.91 -18.49
CA GLY A 295 5.98 -8.82 -17.43
C GLY A 295 6.91 -8.93 -16.22
N TYR A 296 7.97 -8.11 -16.14
CA TYR A 296 8.86 -8.04 -14.99
C TYR A 296 8.52 -6.84 -14.10
N MET A 297 8.47 -7.08 -12.80
CA MET A 297 8.32 -6.05 -11.78
C MET A 297 9.66 -5.38 -11.49
N PHE A 298 10.73 -6.15 -11.37
CA PHE A 298 12.10 -5.69 -11.13
C PHE A 298 12.99 -5.91 -12.35
N ARG A 299 14.29 -5.63 -12.24
CA ARG A 299 15.23 -5.87 -13.33
C ARG A 299 15.23 -7.37 -13.71
N PRO A 300 15.01 -7.73 -14.97
CA PRO A 300 15.06 -9.12 -15.41
C PRO A 300 16.44 -9.75 -15.16
N PRO A 301 16.52 -11.07 -14.88
CA PRO A 301 17.81 -11.75 -14.74
C PRO A 301 18.68 -11.58 -15.98
N ALA A 302 19.99 -11.40 -15.78
CA ALA A 302 20.94 -11.01 -16.85
C ALA A 302 20.99 -11.97 -18.05
N ASN A 303 20.63 -13.24 -17.84
CA ASN A 303 20.60 -14.27 -18.89
C ASN A 303 19.30 -14.29 -19.72
N THR A 304 18.29 -13.48 -19.38
CA THR A 304 17.01 -13.44 -20.10
C THR A 304 17.07 -12.60 -21.38
N ALA A 305 16.15 -12.88 -22.32
CA ALA A 305 15.98 -12.06 -23.52
C ALA A 305 15.56 -10.63 -23.17
N ALA A 306 14.72 -10.46 -22.14
CA ALA A 306 14.30 -9.16 -21.64
C ALA A 306 15.49 -8.30 -21.16
N ALA A 307 16.42 -8.88 -20.39
CA ALA A 307 17.63 -8.17 -19.97
C ALA A 307 18.49 -7.74 -21.17
N ARG A 308 18.67 -8.60 -22.18
CA ARG A 308 19.40 -8.26 -23.42
C ARG A 308 18.73 -7.16 -24.23
N ALA A 309 17.39 -7.09 -24.17
CA ALA A 309 16.60 -6.03 -24.80
C ALA A 309 16.58 -4.72 -23.99
N GLY A 310 17.26 -4.67 -22.83
CA GLY A 310 17.30 -3.47 -21.98
C GLY A 310 16.01 -3.22 -21.20
N VAL A 311 15.15 -4.22 -21.04
CA VAL A 311 13.94 -4.11 -20.21
C VAL A 311 14.33 -3.79 -18.78
N ARG A 312 13.73 -2.74 -18.21
CA ARG A 312 14.06 -2.26 -16.86
C ARG A 312 13.24 -2.91 -15.75
N GLY A 313 12.05 -3.42 -16.06
CA GLY A 313 11.04 -3.80 -15.07
C GLY A 313 10.15 -2.62 -14.66
N PHE A 314 8.97 -2.90 -14.13
CA PHE A 314 7.95 -1.89 -13.83
C PHE A 314 8.34 -0.95 -12.68
N VAL A 315 8.79 -1.48 -11.55
CA VAL A 315 9.21 -0.70 -10.38
C VAL A 315 10.40 0.22 -10.73
N PRO A 316 11.47 -0.25 -11.39
CA PRO A 316 12.58 0.62 -11.79
C PRO A 316 12.19 1.68 -12.83
N SER A 317 11.13 1.47 -13.61
CA SER A 317 10.55 2.49 -14.49
C SER A 317 9.81 3.56 -13.69
N LEU A 318 9.00 3.20 -12.69
CA LEU A 318 8.33 4.15 -11.79
C LEU A 318 9.33 5.03 -11.02
N VAL A 319 10.38 4.42 -10.47
CA VAL A 319 11.42 5.13 -9.73
C VAL A 319 12.12 6.16 -10.61
N ARG A 320 12.35 5.87 -11.89
CA ARG A 320 12.95 6.83 -12.84
C ARG A 320 11.98 7.89 -13.32
N PHE A 321 10.72 7.52 -13.42
CA PHE A 321 9.69 8.35 -14.00
C PHE A 321 9.46 9.62 -13.17
N HIS A 322 9.34 9.50 -11.84
CA HIS A 322 8.98 10.64 -11.00
C HIS A 322 9.59 10.54 -9.57
N PRO A 323 10.11 11.65 -9.00
CA PRO A 323 10.72 11.67 -7.66
C PRO A 323 9.82 11.17 -6.53
N ARG A 324 8.50 11.16 -6.73
CA ARG A 324 7.54 10.58 -5.80
C ARG A 324 7.85 9.12 -5.45
N TYR A 325 8.45 8.38 -6.37
CA TYR A 325 8.82 6.99 -6.20
C TYR A 325 10.26 6.80 -5.67
N HIS A 326 10.99 7.89 -5.41
CA HIS A 326 12.32 7.83 -4.79
C HIS A 326 12.18 7.58 -3.29
N ASP A 327 12.18 6.30 -2.91
CA ASP A 327 12.00 5.90 -1.52
C ASP A 327 13.15 4.99 -1.07
N PHE A 328 14.18 5.62 -0.51
CA PHE A 328 15.43 5.00 -0.06
C PHE A 328 15.71 5.40 1.39
N ALA A 329 16.16 4.44 2.20
CA ALA A 329 16.71 4.71 3.52
C ALA A 329 18.23 4.70 3.45
N HIS A 330 18.88 5.72 3.98
CA HIS A 330 20.33 5.78 4.06
C HIS A 330 20.77 5.37 5.47
N GLU A 331 21.77 4.50 5.57
CA GLU A 331 22.47 4.31 6.83
C GLU A 331 23.13 5.63 7.21
N CYS A 332 22.79 6.16 8.39
CA CYS A 332 23.48 7.31 8.94
C CYS A 332 24.91 6.86 9.26
N GLY A 333 25.83 7.16 8.34
CA GLY A 333 27.25 6.86 8.52
C GLY A 333 27.73 7.54 9.80
N SER A 334 28.25 6.75 10.73
CA SER A 334 28.95 7.19 11.94
C SER A 334 29.77 8.44 11.62
N ASP A 335 29.44 9.54 12.30
CA ASP A 335 29.89 10.90 12.00
C ASP A 335 31.27 10.97 11.33
N ALA A 336 31.29 11.53 10.12
CA ALA A 336 32.50 11.85 9.36
C ALA A 336 33.39 12.93 10.05
N SER A 337 33.11 13.27 11.31
CA SER A 337 33.84 14.25 12.10
C SER A 337 35.15 13.73 12.72
N SER A 338 35.57 12.48 12.44
CA SER A 338 36.81 11.90 13.01
C SER A 338 37.99 11.67 12.04
N VAL A 339 37.92 12.07 10.76
CA VAL A 339 39.05 11.89 9.83
C VAL A 339 40.07 13.03 9.99
N SER A 340 40.97 12.79 10.93
CA SER A 340 42.33 13.33 10.94
C SER A 340 43.01 13.17 9.58
N SER A 341 43.63 14.26 9.14
CA SER A 341 44.44 14.40 7.93
C SER A 341 45.52 13.32 7.80
N SER A 342 45.27 12.27 7.01
CA SER A 342 46.36 11.43 6.50
C SER A 342 46.19 11.21 5.00
N SER A 343 47.07 11.88 4.27
CA SER A 343 47.23 11.83 2.82
C SER A 343 47.69 10.45 2.38
N SER A 344 46.80 9.64 1.81
CA SER A 344 47.23 8.53 0.96
C SER A 344 46.38 8.49 -0.31
N SER A 345 47.05 8.73 -1.43
CA SER A 345 46.52 8.77 -2.78
C SER A 345 46.36 7.36 -3.33
N GLY A 346 45.19 6.75 -3.11
CA GLY A 346 44.72 5.55 -3.81
C GLY A 346 43.44 5.87 -4.58
N PRO A 347 43.16 5.20 -5.72
CA PRO A 347 41.93 5.42 -6.48
C PRO A 347 40.76 4.89 -5.66
N ALA A 348 40.13 5.77 -4.90
CA ALA A 348 38.90 5.52 -4.18
C ALA A 348 37.81 5.17 -5.20
N HIS A 349 37.50 3.89 -5.36
CA HIS A 349 36.16 3.50 -5.79
C HIS A 349 35.22 4.01 -4.71
N GLY A 350 34.60 5.15 -5.00
CA GLY A 350 33.68 5.82 -4.11
C GLY A 350 32.56 4.87 -3.73
N ASN A 351 32.70 4.25 -2.55
CA ASN A 351 31.61 3.63 -1.81
C ASN A 351 30.66 4.75 -1.38
N GLY A 352 29.96 5.35 -2.35
CA GLY A 352 28.79 6.16 -2.07
C GLY A 352 27.85 5.29 -1.26
N ALA A 353 27.51 5.74 -0.05
CA ALA A 353 26.68 4.99 0.89
C ALA A 353 25.46 4.41 0.15
N ALA A 354 25.46 3.10 -0.05
CA ALA A 354 24.41 2.43 -0.81
C ALA A 354 23.11 2.57 -0.01
N GLY A 355 22.14 3.33 -0.54
CA GLY A 355 20.82 3.43 0.07
C GLY A 355 20.09 2.10 0.00
N VAL A 356 19.36 1.74 1.05
CA VAL A 356 18.44 0.59 1.05
C VAL A 356 17.16 1.02 0.32
N PRO A 357 16.80 0.40 -0.82
CA PRO A 357 15.53 0.68 -1.47
C PRO A 357 14.38 0.22 -0.57
N ILE A 358 13.47 1.12 -0.21
CA ILE A 358 12.23 0.80 0.52
C ILE A 358 11.06 0.67 -0.47
N LEU A 359 10.99 1.62 -1.42
CA LEU A 359 10.10 1.58 -2.58
C LEU A 359 8.63 1.29 -2.27
N LYS A 360 8.10 1.81 -1.14
CA LYS A 360 6.73 1.52 -0.66
C LYS A 360 5.70 1.74 -1.76
N LEU A 361 5.71 2.94 -2.36
CA LEU A 361 4.71 3.32 -3.36
C LEU A 361 4.85 2.54 -4.67
N SER A 362 6.07 2.30 -5.15
CA SER A 362 6.27 1.54 -6.39
C SER A 362 5.82 0.09 -6.23
N GLN A 363 6.10 -0.54 -5.09
CA GLN A 363 5.63 -1.88 -4.78
C GLN A 363 4.11 -1.92 -4.63
N LEU A 364 3.51 -0.93 -3.96
CA LEU A 364 2.07 -0.82 -3.82
C LEU A 364 1.36 -0.62 -5.17
N THR A 365 1.93 0.18 -6.08
CA THR A 365 1.40 0.34 -7.44
C THR A 365 1.46 -0.99 -8.19
N ALA A 366 2.59 -1.71 -8.13
CA ALA A 366 2.70 -3.02 -8.76
C ALA A 366 1.70 -4.03 -8.17
N LEU A 367 1.52 -4.04 -6.84
CA LEU A 367 0.58 -4.91 -6.15
C LEU A 367 -0.88 -4.60 -6.55
N ALA A 368 -1.25 -3.32 -6.63
CA ALA A 368 -2.59 -2.92 -7.06
C ALA A 368 -2.91 -3.44 -8.47
N LEU A 369 -1.94 -3.40 -9.39
CA LEU A 369 -2.09 -3.94 -10.74
C LEU A 369 -2.10 -5.47 -10.77
N GLU A 370 -1.21 -6.12 -10.02
CA GLU A 370 -1.14 -7.59 -9.87
C GLU A 370 -2.46 -8.17 -9.37
N GLN A 371 -3.17 -7.47 -8.47
CA GLN A 371 -4.46 -7.91 -7.95
C GLN A 371 -5.64 -7.51 -8.84
N SER A 372 -5.55 -6.41 -9.58
CA SER A 372 -6.70 -5.88 -10.34
C SER A 372 -6.81 -6.41 -11.76
N LEU A 373 -5.70 -6.51 -12.50
CA LEU A 373 -5.73 -6.87 -13.93
C LEU A 373 -6.17 -8.31 -14.18
N PRO A 374 -5.69 -9.32 -13.41
CA PRO A 374 -6.22 -10.68 -13.53
C PRO A 374 -7.73 -10.75 -13.39
N GLU A 375 -8.31 -10.05 -12.41
CA GLU A 375 -9.75 -10.03 -12.22
C GLU A 375 -10.47 -9.27 -13.32
N LEU A 376 -9.92 -8.14 -13.77
CA LEU A 376 -10.45 -7.39 -14.91
C LEU A 376 -10.57 -8.27 -16.16
N TRP A 377 -9.52 -9.03 -16.48
CA TRP A 377 -9.50 -9.92 -17.63
C TRP A 377 -10.51 -11.05 -17.50
N ARG A 378 -10.62 -11.68 -16.32
CA ARG A 378 -11.64 -12.70 -16.06
C ARG A 378 -13.05 -12.15 -16.18
N CYS A 379 -13.32 -10.97 -15.63
CA CYS A 379 -14.62 -10.30 -15.77
C CYS A 379 -14.98 -10.06 -17.24
N ARG A 380 -14.06 -9.51 -18.04
CA ARG A 380 -14.29 -9.26 -19.47
C ARG A 380 -14.55 -10.54 -20.26
N CYS A 381 -13.78 -11.60 -20.01
CA CYS A 381 -13.98 -12.89 -20.67
C CYS A 381 -15.35 -13.50 -20.36
N ARG A 382 -15.90 -13.27 -19.17
CA ARG A 382 -17.25 -13.72 -18.78
C ARG A 382 -18.36 -12.89 -19.42
N SER A 383 -18.15 -11.59 -19.61
CA SER A 383 -19.14 -10.68 -20.20
C SER A 383 -19.19 -10.72 -21.73
N ALA A 384 -18.16 -11.24 -22.39
CA ALA A 384 -18.13 -11.35 -23.85
C ALA A 384 -19.19 -12.36 -24.32
N PRO A 385 -20.17 -11.97 -25.17
CA PRO A 385 -21.14 -12.89 -25.71
C PRO A 385 -20.43 -13.97 -26.53
N SER A 386 -20.85 -15.23 -26.37
CA SER A 386 -20.27 -16.43 -26.99
C SER A 386 -20.22 -16.42 -28.52
N SER A 387 -20.79 -15.39 -29.15
CA SER A 387 -20.82 -15.17 -30.60
C SER A 387 -19.56 -14.53 -31.19
N PHE A 388 -18.58 -14.10 -30.40
CA PHE A 388 -17.27 -13.63 -30.89
C PHE A 388 -16.23 -14.77 -31.05
N ALA A 389 -16.66 -15.92 -31.57
CA ALA A 389 -15.75 -16.98 -32.04
C ALA A 389 -15.10 -16.63 -33.40
N THR A 390 -14.78 -15.37 -33.64
CA THR A 390 -13.98 -14.95 -34.79
C THR A 390 -12.50 -15.11 -34.45
N SER A 391 -11.92 -16.12 -35.12
CA SER A 391 -10.51 -16.52 -35.15
C SER A 391 -9.48 -15.45 -34.72
N PRO A 392 -8.60 -15.72 -33.72
CA PRO A 392 -7.61 -14.77 -33.20
C PRO A 392 -6.40 -14.54 -34.15
N ALA A 393 -6.54 -14.87 -35.44
CA ALA A 393 -5.43 -15.01 -36.37
C ALA A 393 -5.23 -13.79 -37.31
N THR A 394 -5.54 -12.58 -36.87
CA THR A 394 -5.17 -11.36 -37.62
C THR A 394 -4.06 -10.59 -36.92
N ALA A 395 -2.87 -11.22 -36.92
CA ALA A 395 -1.58 -10.63 -37.27
C ALA A 395 -1.25 -9.18 -36.84
N LEU A 396 -1.18 -8.94 -35.53
CA LEU A 396 -0.26 -7.97 -34.95
C LEU A 396 0.50 -8.67 -33.83
N SER A 397 1.79 -8.35 -33.68
CA SER A 397 2.64 -8.83 -32.58
C SER A 397 1.84 -8.73 -31.28
N LEU A 398 1.38 -9.87 -30.75
CA LEU A 398 0.62 -9.88 -29.51
C LEU A 398 1.52 -9.25 -28.45
N SER A 399 1.05 -8.18 -27.82
CA SER A 399 1.78 -7.62 -26.70
C SER A 399 1.86 -8.67 -25.59
N TRP A 400 2.95 -8.68 -24.82
CA TRP A 400 3.11 -9.63 -23.71
C TRP A 400 1.91 -9.61 -22.74
N MET A 401 1.24 -8.44 -22.59
CA MET A 401 0.03 -8.31 -21.77
C MET A 401 -1.14 -9.12 -22.33
N ALA A 402 -1.32 -9.17 -23.65
CA ALA A 402 -2.39 -9.96 -24.27
C ALA A 402 -2.15 -11.46 -24.10
N GLU A 403 -0.89 -11.90 -24.27
CA GLU A 403 -0.49 -13.28 -23.98
C GLU A 403 -0.72 -13.63 -22.51
N ARG A 404 -0.35 -12.72 -21.61
CA ARG A 404 -0.54 -12.88 -20.17
C ARG A 404 -2.00 -12.93 -19.77
N ALA A 405 -2.85 -12.08 -20.34
CA ALA A 405 -4.29 -12.11 -20.10
C ALA A 405 -4.90 -13.47 -20.51
N VAL A 406 -4.50 -14.01 -21.66
CA VAL A 406 -4.93 -15.35 -22.11
C VAL A 406 -4.50 -16.43 -21.12
N GLU A 407 -3.28 -16.38 -20.60
CA GLU A 407 -2.77 -17.33 -19.61
C GLU A 407 -3.54 -17.25 -18.29
N VAL A 408 -3.75 -16.04 -17.76
CA VAL A 408 -4.47 -15.78 -16.50
C VAL A 408 -5.93 -16.23 -16.56
N VAL A 409 -6.56 -16.10 -17.72
CA VAL A 409 -7.94 -16.59 -17.93
C VAL A 409 -7.98 -18.12 -18.03
N LYS A 410 -6.95 -18.74 -18.58
CA LYS A 410 -6.85 -20.21 -18.72
C LYS A 410 -6.44 -20.91 -17.42
N SER A 411 -5.65 -20.25 -16.57
CA SER A 411 -5.01 -20.87 -15.42
C SER A 411 -5.14 -20.01 -14.18
N HIS A 412 -5.77 -20.59 -13.14
CA HIS A 412 -5.79 -20.00 -11.81
C HIS A 412 -4.37 -19.97 -11.23
N GLY A 413 -4.04 -18.91 -10.49
CA GLY A 413 -2.73 -18.76 -9.85
C GLY A 413 -1.65 -18.10 -10.72
N VAL A 414 -1.89 -17.87 -12.01
CA VAL A 414 -1.00 -17.05 -12.84
C VAL A 414 -1.22 -15.58 -12.50
N GLY A 415 -0.15 -14.89 -12.11
CA GLY A 415 -0.14 -13.46 -11.78
C GLY A 415 0.07 -12.55 -12.98
N LEU A 416 0.06 -11.24 -12.80
CA LEU A 416 0.46 -10.28 -13.84
C LEU A 416 1.97 -10.35 -14.08
N PHE A 417 2.77 -10.31 -12.99
CA PHE A 417 4.23 -10.31 -13.06
C PHE A 417 4.83 -11.70 -12.86
N THR A 418 5.93 -11.98 -13.54
CA THR A 418 6.65 -13.27 -13.45
C THR A 418 7.47 -13.39 -12.16
N ASP A 419 7.96 -12.26 -11.65
CA ASP A 419 8.85 -12.13 -10.49
C ASP A 419 8.12 -11.58 -9.25
N ARG A 420 6.80 -11.75 -9.15
CA ARG A 420 6.00 -11.27 -8.00
C ARG A 420 6.46 -11.81 -6.64
N ALA A 421 7.17 -12.95 -6.61
CA ALA A 421 7.75 -13.51 -5.38
C ALA A 421 8.89 -12.65 -4.80
N GLU A 422 9.43 -11.72 -5.60
CA GLU A 422 10.48 -10.78 -5.22
C GLU A 422 9.94 -9.53 -4.51
N LEU A 423 8.61 -9.34 -4.46
CA LEU A 423 7.98 -8.29 -3.67
C LEU A 423 8.45 -8.36 -2.21
N SER A 424 8.60 -7.21 -1.57
CA SER A 424 8.69 -7.11 -0.11
C SER A 424 7.40 -6.53 0.46
N ILE A 425 7.30 -6.51 1.78
CA ILE A 425 6.19 -5.81 2.45
C ILE A 425 6.25 -4.31 2.14
N CYS A 426 5.10 -3.65 2.12
CA CYS A 426 5.00 -2.21 2.00
C CYS A 426 5.16 -1.61 3.40
N CYS A 427 6.37 -1.15 3.77
CA CYS A 427 6.66 -0.59 5.10
C CYS A 427 5.83 0.64 5.46
N ASP A 428 4.62 0.36 5.95
CA ASP A 428 3.71 1.30 6.57
C ASP A 428 4.01 1.44 8.07
N TYR A 429 3.26 2.29 8.77
CA TYR A 429 3.42 2.51 10.21
C TYR A 429 2.80 1.41 11.08
N GLN A 430 1.84 0.64 10.55
CA GLN A 430 1.19 -0.45 11.29
C GLN A 430 2.05 -1.72 11.39
N ILE A 431 2.81 -2.04 10.35
CA ILE A 431 3.61 -3.27 10.29
C ILE A 431 4.74 -3.28 11.36
N PRO A 432 5.55 -2.21 11.53
CA PRO A 432 6.54 -2.14 12.60
C PRO A 432 5.92 -2.28 13.99
N LYS A 433 4.69 -1.76 14.18
CA LYS A 433 3.95 -1.90 15.44
C LYS A 433 3.63 -3.37 15.74
N ALA A 434 3.16 -4.14 14.75
CA ALA A 434 2.94 -5.58 14.90
C ALA A 434 4.24 -6.35 15.19
N LEU A 435 5.32 -6.03 14.47
CA LEU A 435 6.62 -6.69 14.64
C LEU A 435 7.25 -6.38 16.00
N ARG A 436 7.10 -5.14 16.51
CA ARG A 436 7.53 -4.76 17.86
C ARG A 436 6.77 -5.54 18.94
N ALA A 437 5.45 -5.69 18.77
CA ALA A 437 4.64 -6.49 19.69
C ALA A 437 5.03 -7.97 19.69
N ALA A 438 5.49 -8.50 18.54
CA ALA A 438 5.98 -9.86 18.39
C ALA A 438 7.43 -10.07 18.88
N GLY A 439 8.11 -9.02 19.39
CA GLY A 439 9.52 -9.09 19.78
C GLY A 439 10.50 -9.23 18.60
N LEU A 440 10.01 -9.13 17.35
CA LEU A 440 10.81 -9.24 16.13
C LEU A 440 11.50 -7.93 15.75
N LEU A 441 11.12 -6.83 16.41
CA LEU A 441 11.68 -5.51 16.22
C LEU A 441 11.90 -4.86 17.59
N LEU A 442 13.16 -4.68 17.98
CA LEU A 442 13.55 -4.09 19.26
C LEU A 442 14.10 -2.69 19.02
N TYR A 443 13.54 -1.69 19.68
CA TYR A 443 14.09 -0.34 19.66
C TYR A 443 15.05 -0.14 20.84
N ASP A 444 16.06 0.70 20.65
CA ASP A 444 16.81 1.23 21.79
C ASP A 444 15.91 2.13 22.67
N ALA A 445 16.41 2.54 23.83
CA ALA A 445 15.64 3.33 24.77
C ALA A 445 15.21 4.69 24.19
N HIS A 446 16.04 5.31 23.36
CA HIS A 446 15.78 6.62 22.75
C HIS A 446 14.64 6.54 21.74
N LEU A 447 14.74 5.62 20.77
CA LEU A 447 13.73 5.43 19.75
C LEU A 447 12.41 4.92 20.33
N ALA A 448 12.46 4.01 21.31
CA ALA A 448 11.26 3.58 22.03
C ALA A 448 10.54 4.76 22.67
N GLN A 449 11.27 5.63 23.37
CA GLN A 449 10.70 6.83 23.99
C GLN A 449 10.04 7.75 22.96
N MET A 450 10.71 8.02 21.83
CA MET A 450 10.14 8.86 20.77
C MET A 450 8.83 8.28 20.23
N VAL A 451 8.79 6.99 19.93
CA VAL A 451 7.59 6.32 19.41
C VAL A 451 6.46 6.31 20.45
N ASP A 452 6.76 5.96 21.70
CA ASP A 452 5.76 5.82 22.75
C ASP A 452 5.11 7.16 23.15
N HIS A 453 5.83 8.27 22.96
CA HIS A 453 5.34 9.63 23.18
C HIS A 453 4.83 10.30 21.90
N HIS A 454 4.65 9.56 20.79
CA HIS A 454 4.21 10.12 19.50
C HIS A 454 5.04 11.33 19.05
N VAL A 455 6.36 11.27 19.24
CA VAL A 455 7.28 12.28 18.73
C VAL A 455 7.39 12.13 17.21
N LEU A 456 7.19 13.21 16.48
CA LEU A 456 7.35 13.23 15.04
C LEU A 456 8.83 13.06 14.67
N LEU A 457 9.18 11.93 14.08
CA LEU A 457 10.52 11.67 13.58
C LEU A 457 10.80 12.55 12.36
N ARG A 458 12.06 12.97 12.22
CA ARG A 458 12.52 13.73 11.07
C ARG A 458 12.64 12.81 9.85
N PRO A 459 12.08 13.19 8.69
CA PRO A 459 12.26 12.46 7.43
C PRO A 459 13.74 12.22 7.10
N GLY A 460 14.09 10.97 6.80
CA GLY A 460 15.44 10.52 6.48
C GLY A 460 16.41 10.43 7.67
N ALA A 461 15.94 10.67 8.90
CA ALA A 461 16.79 10.54 10.08
C ALA A 461 17.11 9.07 10.41
N ALA A 462 18.15 8.86 11.22
CA ALA A 462 18.63 7.53 11.61
C ALA A 462 17.54 6.70 12.29
N GLU A 463 16.68 7.34 13.09
CA GLU A 463 15.54 6.73 13.77
C GLU A 463 14.53 6.16 12.76
N GLU A 464 14.08 6.99 11.80
CA GLU A 464 13.16 6.54 10.76
C GLU A 464 13.79 5.44 9.90
N ALA A 465 15.02 5.66 9.43
CA ALA A 465 15.74 4.69 8.61
C ALA A 465 15.87 3.34 9.34
N SER A 466 16.20 3.36 10.64
CA SER A 466 16.29 2.15 11.48
C SER A 466 14.96 1.41 11.56
N ILE A 467 13.83 2.11 11.78
CA ILE A 467 12.51 1.47 11.81
C ILE A 467 12.21 0.80 10.47
N ARG A 468 12.38 1.53 9.36
CA ARG A 468 11.97 1.06 8.04
C ARG A 468 12.82 -0.10 7.55
N ILE A 469 14.14 -0.02 7.70
CA ILE A 469 15.06 -1.10 7.32
C ILE A 469 14.82 -2.34 8.21
N ALA A 470 14.76 -2.17 9.53
CA ALA A 470 14.57 -3.30 10.45
C ALA A 470 13.20 -3.98 10.22
N THR A 471 12.17 -3.22 9.86
CA THR A 471 10.86 -3.75 9.49
C THR A 471 10.94 -4.68 8.28
N LEU A 472 11.66 -4.28 7.22
CA LEU A 472 11.84 -5.13 6.05
C LEU A 472 12.64 -6.40 6.39
N VAL A 473 13.74 -6.28 7.15
CA VAL A 473 14.57 -7.41 7.59
C VAL A 473 13.76 -8.39 8.42
N ALA A 474 13.00 -7.89 9.41
CA ALA A 474 12.18 -8.70 10.30
C ALA A 474 11.06 -9.43 9.54
N ALA A 475 10.42 -8.76 8.59
CA ALA A 475 9.38 -9.37 7.76
C ALA A 475 9.94 -10.45 6.82
N ASP A 476 11.10 -10.23 6.18
CA ASP A 476 11.72 -11.25 5.33
C ASP A 476 12.08 -12.51 6.15
N ARG A 477 12.67 -12.33 7.33
CA ARG A 477 12.97 -13.44 8.26
C ARG A 477 11.71 -14.16 8.74
N LEU A 478 10.65 -13.42 9.05
CA LEU A 478 9.37 -14.01 9.46
C LEU A 478 8.76 -14.84 8.33
N LEU A 479 8.80 -14.33 7.09
CA LEU A 479 8.32 -15.06 5.93
C LEU A 479 9.07 -16.39 5.71
N GLU A 480 10.41 -16.36 5.81
CA GLU A 480 11.24 -17.55 5.74
C GLU A 480 10.91 -18.55 6.85
N PHE A 481 10.80 -18.07 8.09
CA PHE A 481 10.43 -18.89 9.23
C PHE A 481 9.07 -19.59 9.02
N LEU A 482 8.05 -18.83 8.59
CA LEU A 482 6.71 -19.37 8.34
C LEU A 482 6.71 -20.45 7.25
N ASN A 483 7.52 -20.27 6.21
CA ASN A 483 7.62 -21.22 5.11
C ASN A 483 8.43 -22.48 5.49
N ALA A 484 9.50 -22.33 6.28
CA ALA A 484 10.30 -23.47 6.75
C ALA A 484 9.51 -24.41 7.68
N GLN A 485 8.65 -23.87 8.55
CA GLN A 485 7.80 -24.68 9.44
C GLN A 485 6.86 -25.61 8.67
N ARG A 486 6.37 -25.19 7.50
CA ARG A 486 5.48 -26.00 6.66
C ARG A 486 6.21 -27.20 6.06
N SER A 487 7.44 -27.00 5.58
CA SER A 487 8.27 -28.06 4.99
C SER A 487 8.53 -29.22 5.96
N HIS A 488 8.66 -28.96 7.27
CA HIS A 488 8.87 -30.00 8.26
C HIS A 488 7.62 -30.87 8.49
N THR A 489 6.43 -30.27 8.50
CA THR A 489 5.18 -31.00 8.79
C THR A 489 4.82 -32.03 7.71
N SER A 490 5.12 -31.76 6.44
CA SER A 490 4.81 -32.67 5.32
C SER A 490 5.63 -33.96 5.33
N SER A 491 6.80 -33.98 5.98
CA SER A 491 7.70 -35.13 5.96
C SER A 491 7.27 -36.29 6.88
N SER A 492 6.39 -36.03 7.85
CA SER A 492 6.07 -37.00 8.92
C SER A 492 4.79 -37.81 8.69
N GLN A 493 4.00 -37.53 7.65
CA GLN A 493 2.78 -38.29 7.31
C GLN A 493 2.97 -39.08 6.00
N LYS A 494 3.64 -40.24 6.08
CA LYS A 494 3.69 -41.26 5.01
C LYS A 494 2.39 -42.09 4.97
N SER A 495 1.22 -41.43 4.89
CA SER A 495 -0.04 -42.13 4.62
C SER A 495 -0.33 -42.07 3.12
N PRO A 496 -0.45 -43.20 2.40
CA PRO A 496 -0.57 -43.25 0.95
C PRO A 496 -1.99 -42.95 0.42
N SER A 497 -2.70 -41.97 0.99
CA SER A 497 -4.04 -41.60 0.51
C SER A 497 -3.98 -40.52 -0.58
N THR A 498 -4.54 -40.88 -1.73
CA THR A 498 -4.58 -40.33 -3.11
C THR A 498 -5.05 -38.88 -3.34
N SER A 499 -4.79 -37.92 -2.47
CA SER A 499 -5.03 -36.50 -2.79
C SER A 499 -3.87 -35.64 -2.32
N GLU A 500 -2.97 -35.34 -3.24
CA GLU A 500 -1.79 -34.51 -3.07
C GLU A 500 -2.21 -33.04 -2.88
N THR A 501 -2.72 -32.71 -1.68
CA THR A 501 -3.05 -31.33 -1.31
C THR A 501 -1.75 -30.54 -1.26
N THR A 502 -1.51 -29.74 -2.28
CA THR A 502 -0.34 -28.86 -2.39
C THR A 502 -0.39 -27.87 -1.23
N CYS A 503 0.53 -28.00 -0.27
CA CYS A 503 0.68 -27.04 0.80
C CYS A 503 1.16 -25.70 0.19
N MET A 504 0.23 -24.77 -0.02
CA MET A 504 0.54 -23.42 -0.50
C MET A 504 1.54 -22.76 0.46
N SER A 505 2.54 -22.08 -0.09
CA SER A 505 3.49 -21.29 0.67
C SER A 505 2.87 -19.97 1.14
N CYS A 506 3.33 -19.44 2.27
CA CYS A 506 3.00 -18.08 2.67
C CYS A 506 3.66 -17.13 1.67
N SER A 507 2.87 -16.20 1.12
CA SER A 507 3.34 -15.17 0.20
C SER A 507 3.59 -13.88 0.97
N VAL A 508 4.33 -12.96 0.36
CA VAL A 508 4.56 -11.62 0.94
C VAL A 508 3.25 -10.87 1.10
N ASN A 509 2.30 -11.03 0.19
CA ASN A 509 0.98 -10.39 0.26
C ASN A 509 0.18 -10.87 1.48
N HIS A 510 0.24 -12.18 1.78
CA HIS A 510 -0.36 -12.74 2.99
C HIS A 510 0.25 -12.11 4.23
N LEU A 511 1.58 -12.05 4.29
CA LEU A 511 2.29 -11.51 5.44
C LEU A 511 2.05 -10.01 5.62
N ASP A 512 2.10 -9.22 4.54
CA ASP A 512 1.87 -7.77 4.54
C ASP A 512 0.50 -7.42 5.12
N TYR A 513 -0.56 -8.04 4.58
CA TYR A 513 -1.92 -7.86 5.10
C TYR A 513 -2.01 -8.29 6.56
N THR A 514 -1.47 -9.46 6.93
CA THR A 514 -1.57 -9.97 8.30
C THR A 514 -0.91 -9.02 9.29
N LEU A 515 0.31 -8.56 9.00
CA LEU A 515 1.02 -7.64 9.89
C LEU A 515 0.32 -6.28 9.98
N TRP A 516 -0.19 -5.77 8.86
CA TRP A 516 -0.98 -4.54 8.85
C TRP A 516 -2.25 -4.68 9.72
N TYR A 517 -3.00 -5.76 9.54
CA TYR A 517 -4.24 -6.04 10.28
C TYR A 517 -3.98 -6.17 11.78
N ILE A 518 -2.95 -6.91 12.16
CA ILE A 518 -2.56 -7.11 13.57
C ILE A 518 -2.12 -5.79 14.20
N GLY A 519 -1.24 -5.04 13.52
CA GLY A 519 -0.75 -3.75 14.01
C GLY A 519 -1.87 -2.75 14.24
N ARG A 520 -2.88 -2.76 13.36
CA ARG A 520 -4.03 -1.86 13.42
C ARG A 520 -5.05 -2.26 14.48
N TYR A 521 -5.41 -3.54 14.56
CA TYR A 521 -6.60 -3.97 15.30
C TYR A 521 -6.33 -4.87 16.50
N MET A 522 -5.20 -5.57 16.55
CA MET A 522 -4.98 -6.64 17.54
C MET A 522 -3.94 -6.27 18.59
N VAL A 523 -2.98 -5.41 18.26
CA VAL A 523 -2.02 -4.90 19.23
C VAL A 523 -2.71 -3.91 20.20
N PRO A 524 -2.39 -3.93 21.51
CA PRO A 524 -2.94 -3.00 22.49
C PRO A 524 -2.86 -1.53 22.05
N SER A 525 -3.82 -0.73 22.52
CA SER A 525 -3.96 0.68 22.11
C SER A 525 -2.80 1.56 22.60
N GLU A 526 -2.15 1.12 23.67
CA GLU A 526 -0.97 1.69 24.31
C GLU A 526 0.27 1.53 23.42
N ALA A 527 0.32 0.47 22.61
CA ALA A 527 1.41 0.31 21.67
C ALA A 527 1.21 1.31 20.53
N ARG A 528 2.04 2.35 20.55
CA ARG A 528 2.01 3.43 19.57
C ARG A 528 2.76 3.03 18.31
N HIS A 529 2.35 3.62 17.20
CA HIS A 529 3.10 3.56 15.96
C HIS A 529 4.03 4.77 15.90
N HIS A 530 5.17 4.64 15.23
CA HIS A 530 6.05 5.77 14.96
C HIS A 530 5.35 6.81 14.09
N LEU A 531 5.77 8.07 14.12
CA LEU A 531 5.27 9.14 13.26
C LEU A 531 6.41 9.71 12.43
N CYS A 532 6.30 9.79 11.11
CA CYS A 532 7.35 10.31 10.22
C CYS A 532 6.86 10.64 8.80
N ARG A 533 6.87 11.91 8.40
CA ARG A 533 6.26 12.36 7.13
C ARG A 533 6.67 11.63 5.84
N THR A 534 7.78 10.90 5.80
CA THR A 534 8.28 10.16 4.61
C THR A 534 7.32 9.08 4.11
N ILE A 535 6.64 8.36 5.01
CA ILE A 535 5.60 7.38 4.63
C ILE A 535 4.20 8.00 4.64
N MET A 536 4.14 9.33 4.49
CA MET A 536 3.00 10.25 4.60
C MET A 536 1.89 9.72 5.50
N TYR A 537 2.17 9.94 6.76
CA TYR A 537 1.21 10.03 7.84
C TYR A 537 0.19 11.13 7.58
#